data_AF-A0AB74M3I7-F1
#
_entry.id   AF-A0AB74M3I7-F1
#
_cell.length_a   1.000
_cell.length_b   1.000
_cell.length_c   1.000
_cell.angle_alpha   90.00
_cell.angle_beta   90.00
_cell.angle_gamma   90.00
#
_symmetry.space_group_name_H-M   'P 1'
#
loop_
_entity.id
_entity.type
_entity.pdbx_description
1 polymer ?
#
loop_
_entity_poly.entity_id
_entity_poly.type
_entity_poly.pdbx_seq_one_letter_code
_entity_poly.pdbx_strand_id
1 'polypeptide(L)'
;MSNVIRPTFGRQPHPVDAESDEAAYQPLRVYGEAAGHVVALVEDPDAPAGAVLKVVVGPLSGNIVEAVAVLPRTEAGEIDAELVGMAVLRTLALMD
;
A
#
# COMPACT_ATOMS: atom_id res chain seq x y z
N MET A 1 -41.43 11.91 -6.24
CA MET A 1 -40.44 10.81 -6.32
C MET A 1 -39.57 11.05 -7.54
N SER A 2 -38.32 11.45 -7.35
CA SER A 2 -37.36 11.71 -8.44
C SER A 2 -36.01 11.12 -8.02
N ASN A 3 -35.85 9.81 -8.21
CA ASN A 3 -34.55 9.13 -8.05
C ASN A 3 -33.79 9.23 -9.38
N VAL A 4 -33.31 10.43 -9.68
CA VAL A 4 -32.47 10.65 -10.86
C VAL A 4 -31.02 10.66 -10.42
N ILE A 5 -30.31 9.57 -10.69
CA ILE A 5 -28.85 9.52 -10.57
C ILE A 5 -28.28 10.33 -11.74
N ARG A 6 -27.58 11.43 -11.43
CA ARG A 6 -26.89 12.23 -12.45
C ARG A 6 -25.42 11.83 -12.49
N PRO A 7 -24.95 11.15 -13.54
CA PRO A 7 -23.54 10.84 -13.68
C PRO A 7 -22.73 12.12 -13.89
N THR A 8 -21.76 12.37 -13.03
CA THR A 8 -20.79 13.46 -13.18
C THR A 8 -19.66 13.02 -14.12
N PHE A 9 -19.89 13.14 -15.43
CA PHE A 9 -18.84 12.98 -16.42
C PHE A 9 -17.90 14.19 -16.41
N GLY A 10 -16.59 13.95 -16.32
CA GLY A 10 -15.57 15.00 -16.48
C GLY A 10 -15.17 15.74 -15.19
N ARG A 11 -15.70 15.38 -14.02
CA ARG A 11 -15.12 15.84 -12.75
C ARG A 11 -13.91 14.95 -12.46
N GLN A 12 -12.70 15.49 -12.59
CA GLN A 12 -11.52 14.85 -12.03
C GLN A 12 -11.84 14.58 -10.54
N PRO A 13 -11.72 13.33 -10.06
CA PRO A 13 -11.75 13.10 -8.63
C PRO A 13 -10.75 14.07 -8.02
N HIS A 14 -11.21 14.91 -7.10
CA HIS A 14 -10.26 15.56 -6.23
C HIS A 14 -9.52 14.38 -5.58
N PRO A 15 -8.18 14.30 -5.65
CA PRO A 15 -7.50 13.42 -4.73
C PRO A 15 -7.97 13.93 -3.37
N VAL A 16 -8.83 13.15 -2.71
CA VAL A 16 -8.72 13.12 -1.27
C VAL A 16 -7.27 12.72 -1.10
N ASP A 17 -6.45 13.71 -0.71
CA ASP A 17 -5.19 13.40 -0.08
C ASP A 17 -5.60 12.36 0.96
N ALA A 18 -5.35 11.09 0.65
CA ALA A 18 -5.36 10.08 1.65
C ALA A 18 -4.26 10.58 2.54
N GLU A 19 -4.64 11.35 3.58
CA GLU A 19 -3.81 11.70 4.70
C GLU A 19 -3.07 10.40 4.94
N SER A 20 -1.80 10.42 4.58
CA SER A 20 -0.94 9.27 4.76
C SER A 20 -0.83 9.25 6.26
N ASP A 21 -1.81 8.61 6.88
CA ASP A 21 -1.93 8.51 8.32
C ASP A 21 -0.56 7.98 8.71
N GLU A 22 0.20 8.83 9.40
CA GLU A 22 1.43 8.46 10.08
C GLU A 22 1.08 7.52 11.25
N ALA A 23 0.12 6.61 11.04
CA ALA A 23 -0.01 5.40 11.79
C ALA A 23 1.34 4.71 11.67
N ALA A 24 2.03 4.59 12.80
CA ALA A 24 3.22 3.78 12.92
C ALA A 24 2.83 2.34 12.56
N TYR A 25 2.92 2.01 11.28
CA TYR A 25 2.57 0.69 10.79
C TYR A 25 3.56 -0.31 11.38
N GLN A 26 3.07 -1.24 12.18
CA GLN A 26 3.87 -2.36 12.64
C GLN A 26 3.95 -3.37 11.50
N PRO A 27 5.15 -3.67 10.94
CA PRO A 27 5.25 -4.60 9.84
C PRO A 27 4.86 -6.00 10.30
N LEU A 28 3.93 -6.62 9.58
CA LEU A 28 3.60 -8.03 9.72
C LEU A 28 4.78 -8.90 9.25
N ARG A 29 5.48 -8.44 8.21
CA ARG A 29 6.64 -9.12 7.62
C ARG A 29 7.56 -8.09 7.00
N VAL A 30 8.86 -8.26 7.17
CA VAL A 30 9.87 -7.52 6.41
C VAL A 30 10.37 -8.44 5.31
N TYR A 31 10.30 -7.98 4.06
CA TYR A 31 10.82 -8.74 2.91
C TYR A 31 12.33 -8.61 2.78
N GLY A 32 12.87 -7.42 3.07
CA GLY A 32 14.30 -7.17 3.06
C GLY A 32 14.64 -5.70 2.85
N GLU A 33 15.93 -5.46 2.62
CA GLU A 33 16.52 -4.14 2.46
C GLU A 33 17.37 -4.11 1.17
N ALA A 34 17.26 -3.05 0.37
CA ALA A 34 18.07 -2.83 -0.84
C ALA A 34 18.09 -1.35 -1.24
N ALA A 35 19.19 -0.88 -1.85
CA ALA A 35 19.35 0.50 -2.34
C ALA A 35 18.93 1.58 -1.32
N GLY A 36 19.23 1.37 -0.03
CA GLY A 36 18.87 2.31 1.04
C GLY A 36 17.39 2.32 1.47
N HIS A 37 16.60 1.33 1.04
CA HIS A 37 15.18 1.21 1.36
C HIS A 37 14.84 -0.14 2.01
N VAL A 38 13.81 -0.15 2.87
CA VAL A 38 13.16 -1.34 3.43
C VAL A 38 11.89 -1.64 2.64
N VAL A 39 11.64 -2.91 2.34
CA VAL A 39 10.37 -3.38 1.79
C VAL A 39 9.67 -4.26 2.83
N ALA A 40 8.42 -3.95 3.15
CA ALA A 40 7.66 -4.65 4.18
C ALA A 40 6.18 -4.83 3.82
N LEU A 41 5.54 -5.76 4.50
CA LEU A 41 4.10 -5.98 4.50
C LEU A 41 3.52 -5.42 5.80
N VAL A 42 2.49 -4.59 5.67
CA VAL A 42 1.72 -4.07 6.81
C VAL A 42 0.24 -4.39 6.61
N GLU A 43 -0.51 -4.45 7.69
CA GLU A 43 -1.96 -4.57 7.67
C GLU A 43 -2.58 -3.25 8.09
N ASP A 44 -3.61 -2.85 7.37
CA ASP A 44 -4.45 -1.70 7.68
C ASP A 44 -5.88 -2.22 7.91
N PRO A 45 -6.29 -2.41 9.18
CA PRO A 45 -7.61 -2.94 9.51
C PRO A 45 -8.74 -1.92 9.31
N ASP A 46 -8.40 -0.63 9.26
CA ASP A 46 -9.37 0.48 9.30
C ASP A 46 -9.59 1.11 7.91
N ALA A 47 -9.01 0.52 6.86
CA ALA A 47 -9.20 1.00 5.50
C ALA A 47 -10.69 1.05 5.09
N PRO A 48 -11.13 2.04 4.31
CA PRO A 48 -12.56 2.25 4.01
C PRO A 48 -13.28 1.07 3.34
N ALA A 49 -12.54 0.17 2.69
CA ALA A 49 -13.05 -1.03 2.03
C ALA A 49 -13.03 -2.28 2.92
N GLY A 50 -12.68 -2.13 4.20
CA GLY A 50 -12.36 -3.23 5.12
C GLY A 50 -10.86 -3.51 5.16
N ALA A 51 -10.44 -4.45 6.01
CA ALA A 51 -9.03 -4.75 6.26
C ALA A 51 -8.26 -5.07 4.95
N VAL A 52 -7.11 -4.43 4.79
CA VAL A 52 -6.22 -4.60 3.63
C VAL A 52 -4.80 -4.92 4.07
N LEU A 53 -4.06 -5.55 3.16
CA LEU A 53 -2.62 -5.70 3.21
C LEU A 53 -1.99 -4.62 2.34
N LYS A 54 -0.95 -3.96 2.83
CA LYS A 54 -0.16 -3.00 2.03
C LYS A 54 1.28 -3.47 1.94
N VAL A 55 1.81 -3.56 0.73
CA VAL A 55 3.25 -3.64 0.51
C VAL A 55 3.78 -2.22 0.52
N VAL A 56 4.71 -1.93 1.42
CA VAL A 56 5.25 -0.59 1.64
C VAL A 56 6.75 -0.55 1.39
N VAL A 57 7.23 0.61 0.94
CA VAL A 57 8.65 0.91 0.77
C VAL A 57 8.96 2.20 1.52
N GLY A 58 10.08 2.23 2.24
CA GLY A 58 10.56 3.45 2.89
C GLY A 58 12.08 3.44 3.06
N PRO A 59 12.71 4.58 3.38
CA PRO A 59 14.14 4.63 3.66
C PRO A 59 14.50 3.78 4.90
N LEU A 60 15.74 3.28 4.96
CA LEU A 60 16.27 2.55 6.13
C LEU A 60 16.21 3.38 7.43
N SER A 61 16.21 4.70 7.31
CA SER A 61 16.13 5.64 8.42
C SER A 61 14.96 6.60 8.22
N GLY A 62 14.11 6.71 9.24
CA GLY A 62 12.89 7.51 9.21
C GLY A 62 11.64 6.64 9.28
N ASN A 63 10.48 7.28 9.36
CA ASN A 63 9.18 6.60 9.55
C ASN A 63 8.21 6.85 8.38
N ILE A 64 8.71 7.41 7.27
CA ILE A 64 7.88 7.70 6.10
C ILE A 64 7.93 6.48 5.19
N VAL A 65 6.78 5.88 4.92
CA VAL A 65 6.65 4.73 4.02
C VAL A 65 5.56 5.01 2.98
N GLU A 66 5.75 4.52 1.77
CA GLU A 66 4.78 4.62 0.68
C GLU A 66 4.22 3.24 0.35
N ALA A 67 2.90 3.13 0.22
CA ALA A 67 2.26 1.90 -0.22
C ALA A 67 2.39 1.73 -1.73
N VAL A 68 3.15 0.72 -2.17
CA VAL A 68 3.34 0.38 -3.58
C VAL A 68 2.32 -0.64 -4.09
N ALA A 69 1.61 -1.31 -3.18
CA ALA A 69 0.43 -2.12 -3.48
C ALA A 69 -0.53 -2.18 -2.29
N VAL A 70 -1.83 -2.28 -2.58
CA VAL A 70 -2.91 -2.47 -1.60
C VAL A 70 -3.76 -3.65 -2.05
N LEU A 71 -3.91 -4.65 -1.18
CA LEU A 71 -4.48 -5.95 -1.48
C LEU A 71 -5.53 -6.31 -0.42
N PRO A 72 -6.60 -7.05 -0.77
CA PRO A 72 -7.60 -7.46 0.22
C PRO A 72 -6.98 -8.44 1.24
N ARG A 73 -7.39 -8.36 2.51
CA ARG A 73 -6.99 -9.31 3.56
C ARG A 73 -7.63 -10.69 3.38
N THR A 74 -7.15 -11.43 2.38
CA THR A 74 -7.58 -12.78 1.99
C THR A 74 -6.36 -13.64 1.68
N GLU A 75 -6.51 -14.96 1.62
CA GLU A 75 -5.42 -15.88 1.26
C GLU A 75 -4.82 -15.57 -0.11
N ALA A 76 -5.65 -15.28 -1.12
CA ALA A 76 -5.18 -14.85 -2.43
C ALA A 76 -4.39 -13.52 -2.36
N GLY A 77 -4.88 -12.56 -1.57
CA GLY A 77 -4.20 -11.29 -1.35
C GLY A 77 -2.85 -11.44 -0.61
N GLU A 78 -2.70 -12.42 0.28
CA GLU A 78 -1.41 -12.73 0.91
C GLU A 78 -0.39 -13.27 -0.10
N ILE A 79 -0.82 -14.16 -1.00
CA ILE A 79 0.04 -14.71 -2.07
C ILE A 79 0.48 -13.59 -3.02
N ASP A 80 -0.46 -12.73 -3.42
CA ASP A 80 -0.16 -11.58 -4.28
C ASP A 80 0.77 -10.58 -3.56
N ALA A 81 0.59 -10.35 -2.26
CA ALA A 81 1.46 -9.48 -1.46
C ALA A 81 2.90 -10.00 -1.41
N GLU A 82 3.07 -11.31 -1.23
CA GLU A 82 4.37 -11.97 -1.24
C GLU A 82 5.08 -11.77 -2.59
N LEU A 83 4.36 -12.02 -3.69
CA LEU A 83 4.90 -11.85 -5.05
C LEU A 83 5.32 -10.40 -5.31
N VAL A 84 4.47 -9.43 -4.95
CA VAL A 84 4.77 -8.00 -5.12
C VAL A 84 5.95 -7.58 -4.25
N GLY A 85 5.97 -7.97 -2.97
CA GLY A 85 7.05 -7.65 -2.04
C GLY A 85 8.41 -8.12 -2.54
N MET A 86 8.49 -9.38 -3.01
CA MET A 86 9.71 -9.92 -3.62
C MET A 86 10.09 -9.21 -4.92
N ALA A 87 9.12 -8.89 -5.78
CA ALA A 87 9.38 -8.19 -7.05
C ALA A 87 9.93 -6.78 -6.83
N VAL A 88 9.38 -6.05 -5.85
CA VAL A 88 9.85 -4.70 -5.47
C VAL A 88 11.26 -4.79 -4.89
N LEU A 89 11.49 -5.69 -3.93
CA LEU A 89 12.83 -5.89 -3.35
C LEU A 89 13.86 -6.26 -4.42
N ARG A 90 13.49 -7.15 -5.35
CA ARG A 90 14.39 -7.53 -6.45
C ARG A 90 14.71 -6.36 -7.37
N THR A 91 13.72 -5.51 -7.65
CA THR A 91 13.89 -4.30 -8.46
C THR A 91 14.83 -3.31 -7.79
N LEU A 92 14.68 -3.05 -6.50
CA LEU A 92 15.58 -2.19 -5.73
C LEU A 92 17.00 -2.72 -5.71
N ALA A 93 17.18 -4.04 -5.56
CA ALA A 93 18.49 -4.68 -5.60
C ALA A 93 19.19 -4.63 -6.98
N LEU A 94 18.52 -4.18 -8.04
CA LEU A 94 19.14 -3.89 -9.34
C LEU A 94 19.59 -2.43 -9.48
N MET A 95 19.19 -1.57 -8.54
CA MET A 95 19.50 -0.14 -8.53
C MET A 95 20.64 0.23 -7.57
N ASP A 96 21.11 -0.75 -6.78
CA ASP A 96 22.28 -0.67 -5.90
C ASP A 96 23.58 -0.87 -6.71
#